data_AF-A0A8T5MTG6-F1
#
_entry.id   AF-A0A8T5MTG6-F1
#
_cell.length_a   1.000
_cell.length_b   1.000
_cell.length_c   1.000
_cell.angle_alpha   90.00
_cell.angle_beta   90.00
_cell.angle_gamma   90.00
#
_symmetry.space_group_name_H-M   'P 1'
#
loop_
_entity.id
_entity.type
_entity.pdbx_description
1 polymer ?
#
loop_
_entity_poly.entity_id
_entity_poly.type
_entity_poly.pdbx_seq_one_letter_code
_entity_poly.pdbx_strand_id
1 'polypeptide(L)'
;MPETKKSEDNVVYVGNKPVMNYVLAAVTQFNDGANEVTIKARGRAISRAVDTAEVVRNRFMPDTQVKDIKIGTEKLEGEKGESINVSSIEIFLNRPS
;
A
#
# COMPACT_ATOMS: atom_id res chain seq x y z
N MET A 1 -5.33 -21.85 -19.39
CA MET A 1 -4.42 -20.93 -18.68
C MET A 1 -5.28 -20.20 -17.67
N PRO A 2 -5.10 -20.37 -16.34
CA PRO A 2 -5.92 -19.61 -15.41
C PRO A 2 -5.48 -18.14 -15.49
N GLU A 3 -6.44 -17.27 -15.73
CA GLU A 3 -6.28 -15.82 -15.79
C GLU A 3 -5.74 -15.31 -14.45
N THR A 4 -4.61 -14.61 -14.46
CA THR A 4 -4.12 -13.83 -13.32
C THR A 4 -5.15 -12.75 -12.99
N LYS A 5 -5.97 -13.02 -11.97
CA LYS A 5 -6.96 -12.10 -11.40
C LYS A 5 -6.26 -10.77 -11.08
N LYS A 6 -6.68 -9.70 -11.76
CA LYS A 6 -6.06 -8.37 -11.66
C LYS A 6 -6.40 -7.71 -10.33
N SER A 7 -5.59 -8.01 -9.30
CA SER A 7 -4.93 -7.09 -8.35
C SER A 7 -5.62 -5.80 -7.84
N GLU A 8 -6.96 -5.70 -7.74
CA GLU A 8 -7.61 -4.65 -6.93
C GLU A 8 -7.95 -5.12 -5.51
N ASP A 9 -8.13 -6.44 -5.31
CA ASP A 9 -8.53 -7.02 -4.02
C ASP A 9 -7.45 -6.88 -2.92
N ASN A 10 -6.17 -6.74 -3.30
CA ASN A 10 -5.03 -6.72 -2.36
C ASN A 10 -4.40 -5.33 -2.20
N VAL A 11 -5.21 -4.28 -2.23
CA VAL A 11 -4.74 -2.89 -2.06
C VAL A 11 -5.11 -2.37 -0.68
N VAL A 12 -4.15 -1.72 0.00
CA VAL A 12 -4.34 -1.02 1.28
C VAL A 12 -4.11 0.47 1.07
N TYR A 13 -5.19 1.25 1.13
CA TYR A 13 -5.12 2.72 1.06
C TYR A 13 -4.83 3.33 2.43
N VAL A 14 -3.68 4.00 2.55
CA VAL A 14 -3.23 4.63 3.80
C VAL A 14 -3.66 6.09 3.83
N GLY A 15 -4.44 6.43 4.86
CA GLY A 15 -4.92 7.77 5.17
C GLY A 15 -4.56 8.12 6.62
N ASN A 16 -5.44 8.79 7.35
CA ASN A 16 -5.13 9.35 8.68
C ASN A 16 -5.40 8.43 9.89
N LYS A 17 -5.74 7.15 9.68
CA LYS A 17 -5.92 6.21 10.81
C LYS A 17 -4.56 5.88 11.45
N PRO A 18 -4.53 5.33 12.69
CA PRO A 18 -3.29 4.80 13.27
C PRO A 18 -2.63 3.73 12.38
N VAL A 19 -1.29 3.69 12.36
CA VAL A 19 -0.47 2.76 11.53
C VAL A 19 -0.95 1.31 11.65
N MET A 20 -1.21 0.86 12.88
CA MET A 20 -1.58 -0.54 13.15
C MET A 20 -2.85 -1.00 12.43
N ASN A 21 -3.78 -0.09 12.10
CA ASN A 21 -4.98 -0.46 11.34
C ASN A 21 -4.63 -0.88 9.91
N TYR A 22 -3.63 -0.23 9.31
CA TYR A 22 -3.16 -0.55 7.96
C TYR A 22 -2.28 -1.81 7.96
N VAL A 23 -1.48 -1.99 9.01
CA VAL A 23 -0.69 -3.22 9.22
C VAL A 23 -1.62 -4.43 9.30
N LEU A 24 -2.67 -4.35 10.12
CA LEU A 24 -3.64 -5.43 10.25
C LEU A 24 -4.32 -5.74 8.91
N ALA A 25 -4.75 -4.72 8.16
CA ALA A 25 -5.35 -4.92 6.85
C ALA A 25 -4.42 -5.65 5.87
N ALA A 26 -3.14 -5.26 5.81
CA ALA A 26 -2.15 -5.92 4.95
C ALA A 26 -1.89 -7.38 5.37
N VAL A 27 -1.75 -7.63 6.69
CA VAL A 27 -1.54 -8.98 7.22
C VAL A 27 -2.75 -9.88 6.96
N THR A 28 -3.97 -9.37 7.12
CA THR A 28 -5.21 -10.10 6.80
C THR A 28 -5.23 -10.52 5.33
N GLN A 29 -4.93 -9.62 4.39
CA GLN A 29 -4.88 -9.97 2.97
C GLN A 29 -3.87 -11.10 2.68
N PHE A 30 -2.67 -11.03 3.26
CA PHE A 30 -1.69 -12.10 3.15
C PHE A 30 -2.19 -13.43 3.75
N ASN A 31 -2.88 -13.40 4.87
CA ASN A 31 -3.45 -14.59 5.52
C ASN A 31 -4.64 -15.18 4.75
N ASP A 32 -5.38 -14.34 4.02
CA ASP A 32 -6.47 -14.74 3.12
C ASP A 32 -5.95 -15.31 1.78
N GLY A 33 -4.64 -15.48 1.64
CA GLY A 33 -3.99 -16.14 0.50
C GLY A 33 -3.44 -15.19 -0.55
N ALA A 34 -3.39 -13.88 -0.30
CA ALA A 34 -2.69 -12.97 -1.19
C ALA A 34 -1.18 -13.29 -1.22
N ASN A 35 -0.61 -13.40 -2.41
CA ASN A 35 0.85 -13.49 -2.59
C ASN A 35 1.51 -12.11 -2.67
N GLU A 36 0.72 -11.07 -2.99
CA GLU A 36 1.17 -9.70 -3.16
C GLU A 36 0.11 -8.74 -2.59
N VAL A 37 0.57 -7.74 -1.83
CA VAL A 37 -0.24 -6.66 -1.25
C VAL A 37 0.38 -5.33 -1.65
N THR A 38 -0.44 -4.39 -2.11
CA THR A 38 0.01 -3.05 -2.51
C THR A 38 -0.44 -2.02 -1.48
N ILE A 39 0.50 -1.31 -0.87
CA ILE A 39 0.21 -0.19 0.03
C ILE A 39 0.26 1.11 -0.76
N LYS A 40 -0.85 1.85 -0.82
CA LYS A 40 -0.95 3.12 -1.56
C LYS A 40 -1.18 4.28 -0.62
N ALA A 41 -0.49 5.39 -0.86
CA ALA A 41 -0.70 6.64 -0.13
C ALA A 41 -0.41 7.86 -1.00
N ARG A 42 -0.87 9.01 -0.53
CA ARG A 42 -0.54 10.31 -1.13
C ARG A 42 -0.32 11.39 -0.07
N GLY A 43 0.44 12.40 -0.43
CA GLY A 43 0.75 13.56 0.41
C GLY A 43 1.36 13.15 1.75
N ARG A 44 0.86 13.71 2.84
CA ARG A 44 1.38 13.50 4.19
C ARG A 44 1.24 12.05 4.69
N ALA A 45 0.41 11.22 4.05
CA ALA A 45 0.24 9.82 4.43
C ALA A 45 1.38 8.92 3.93
N ILE A 46 2.28 9.42 3.08
CA ILE A 46 3.39 8.64 2.51
C ILE A 46 4.29 8.06 3.62
N SER A 47 4.65 8.85 4.64
CA SER A 47 5.45 8.34 5.76
C SER A 47 4.76 7.18 6.47
N ARG A 48 3.44 7.29 6.69
CA ARG A 48 2.63 6.23 7.29
C ARG A 48 2.57 4.97 6.44
N ALA A 49 2.58 5.09 5.10
CA ALA A 49 2.65 3.94 4.21
C ALA A 49 4.00 3.22 4.32
N VAL A 50 5.09 3.96 4.41
CA VAL A 50 6.43 3.41 4.66
C VAL A 50 6.49 2.71 6.02
N ASP A 51 5.99 3.37 7.08
CA ASP A 51 5.91 2.76 8.42
C ASP A 51 5.09 1.47 8.41
N THR A 52 3.98 1.45 7.68
CA THR A 52 3.12 0.28 7.52
C THR A 52 3.88 -0.86 6.85
N ALA A 53 4.55 -0.58 5.74
CA ALA A 53 5.33 -1.57 5.00
C ALA A 53 6.44 -2.17 5.87
N GLU A 54 7.20 -1.32 6.56
CA GLU A 54 8.30 -1.74 7.44
C GLU A 54 7.80 -2.55 8.64
N VAL A 55 6.70 -2.16 9.29
CA VAL A 55 6.14 -2.93 10.41
C VAL A 55 5.64 -4.29 9.95
N VAL A 56 5.00 -4.38 8.78
CA VAL A 56 4.55 -5.66 8.21
C VAL A 56 5.77 -6.58 8.02
N ARG A 57 6.78 -6.17 7.26
CA ARG A 57 7.93 -7.03 6.94
C ARG A 57 8.86 -7.29 8.11
N ASN A 58 8.97 -6.40 9.10
CA ASN A 58 9.95 -6.58 10.19
C ASN A 58 9.36 -7.25 11.44
N ARG A 59 8.02 -7.20 11.62
CA ARG A 59 7.40 -7.64 12.89
C ARG A 59 6.32 -8.70 12.73
N PHE A 60 5.57 -8.69 11.64
CA PHE A 60 4.40 -9.58 11.47
C PHE A 60 4.60 -10.65 10.40
N MET A 61 5.31 -10.31 9.33
CA MET A 61 5.47 -11.11 8.12
C MET A 61 6.94 -11.08 7.67
N PRO A 62 7.88 -11.65 8.45
CA PRO A 62 9.33 -11.55 8.22
C PRO A 62 9.80 -12.05 6.86
N ASP A 63 9.06 -12.96 6.24
CA ASP A 63 9.39 -13.50 4.93
C ASP A 63 9.01 -12.57 3.77
N THR A 64 8.18 -11.55 4.02
CA THR A 64 7.74 -10.63 2.95
C THR A 64 8.85 -9.68 2.52
N GLN A 65 8.89 -9.38 1.22
CA GLN A 65 9.89 -8.52 0.60
C GLN A 65 9.23 -7.35 -0.11
N VAL A 66 9.97 -6.24 -0.23
CA VAL A 66 9.59 -5.12 -1.08
C VAL A 66 9.98 -5.47 -2.51
N LYS A 67 8.98 -5.69 -3.36
CA LYS A 67 9.14 -6.04 -4.77
C LYS A 67 9.43 -4.81 -5.63
N ASP A 68 8.70 -3.73 -5.41
CA ASP A 68 8.82 -2.47 -6.16
C ASP A 68 8.29 -1.30 -5.32
N ILE A 69 8.76 -0.10 -5.60
CA ILE A 69 8.23 1.15 -5.05
C ILE A 69 8.06 2.13 -6.20
N LYS A 70 6.82 2.59 -6.41
CA LYS A 70 6.51 3.61 -7.41
C LYS A 70 6.13 4.90 -6.72
N ILE A 71 6.72 6.00 -7.16
CA ILE A 71 6.36 7.35 -6.73
C ILE A 71 5.80 8.13 -7.91
N GLY A 72 4.91 9.06 -7.64
CA GLY A 72 4.27 9.85 -8.69
C GLY A 72 3.72 11.17 -8.18
N THR A 73 2.96 11.81 -9.06
CA THR A 73 2.15 12.99 -8.75
C THR A 73 0.74 12.74 -9.25
N GLU A 74 -0.23 12.80 -8.35
CA GLU A 74 -1.65 12.77 -8.67
C GLU A 74 -2.20 14.19 -8.73
N LYS A 75 -3.09 14.45 -9.69
CA LYS A 75 -3.87 15.69 -9.74
C LYS A 75 -5.19 15.44 -9.01
N LEU A 76 -5.45 16.21 -7.96
CA LEU A 76 -6.72 16.22 -7.23
C LEU A 76 -7.46 17.52 -7.51
N GLU A 77 -8.77 17.48 -7.53
CA GLU A 77 -9.59 18.70 -7.52
C GLU A 77 -9.63 19.24 -6.08
N GLY A 78 -9.21 20.50 -5.93
CA GLY A 78 -9.35 21.29 -4.71
C GLY A 78 -10.79 21.78 -4.52
N GLU A 79 -11.08 22.31 -3.34
CA GLU A 79 -12.43 22.74 -2.97
C GLU A 79 -13.00 23.87 -3.84
N LYS A 80 -12.15 24.63 -4.55
CA LYS A 80 -12.56 25.71 -5.45
C LYS A 80 -12.38 25.35 -6.93
N GLY A 81 -12.23 24.05 -7.24
CA GLY A 81 -12.08 23.53 -8.60
C GLY A 81 -10.68 23.70 -9.19
N GLU A 82 -9.69 24.14 -8.40
CA GLU A 82 -8.29 24.16 -8.82
C GLU A 82 -7.68 22.75 -8.80
N SER A 83 -6.83 22.44 -9.78
CA SER A 83 -6.07 21.18 -9.75
C SER A 83 -4.86 21.29 -8.83
N ILE A 84 -4.82 20.46 -7.79
CA ILE A 84 -3.72 20.37 -6.83
C ILE A 84 -2.89 19.13 -7.14
N ASN A 85 -1.58 19.33 -7.34
CA ASN A 85 -0.63 18.23 -7.48
C ASN A 85 -0.27 17.68 -6.08
N VAL A 86 -0.41 16.37 -5.89
CA VAL A 86 -0.09 15.68 -4.65
C VAL A 86 0.84 14.52 -4.95
N SER A 87 1.97 14.43 -4.23
CA SER A 87 2.86 13.27 -4.36
C SER A 87 2.13 11.98 -3.99
N SER A 88 2.37 10.90 -4.72
CA SER A 88 1.82 9.57 -4.45
C SER A 88 2.93 8.53 -4.31
N ILE A 89 2.64 7.45 -3.58
CA ILE A 89 3.50 6.29 -3.42
C ILE A 89 2.67 5.01 -3.52
N GLU A 90 3.23 4.00 -4.17
CA GLU A 90 2.76 2.62 -4.17
C GLU A 90 3.93 1.72 -3.74
N ILE A 91 3.74 0.92 -2.70
CA ILE A 91 4.73 -0.05 -2.20
C ILE A 91 4.17 -1.44 -2.45
N PHE A 92 4.87 -2.24 -3.26
CA PHE A 92 4.47 -3.59 -3.59
C PHE A 92 5.20 -4.56 -2.67
N LEU A 93 4.46 -5.24 -1.79
CA LEU A 93 4.97 -6.28 -0.90
C LEU A 93 4.59 -7.64 -1.45
N ASN A 94 5.53 -8.59 -1.49
CA ASN A 94 5.24 -9.96 -1.88
C ASN A 94 5.80 -10.98 -0.88
N ARG A 95 5.17 -12.16 -0.80
CA ARG A 95 5.83 -13.34 -0.24
C ARG A 95 6.73 -13.94 -1.33
N PRO A 96 8.04 -14.12 -1.09
CA PRO A 96 8.89 -14.88 -1.99
C PRO A 96 8.33 -16.30 -2.09
N SER A 97 8.22 -16.79 -3.33
CA SER A 97 7.80 -18.17 -3.64
C SER A 97 8.97 -19.12 -3.58
#